data_AF-A0A947QFW9-F1
#
_entry.id   AF-A0A947QFW9-F1
#
_cell.length_a   1.000
_cell.length_b   1.000
_cell.length_c   1.000
_cell.angle_alpha   90.00
_cell.angle_beta   90.00
_cell.angle_gamma   90.00
#
_symmetry.space_group_name_H-M   'P 1'
#
loop_
_entity.id
_entity.type
_entity.pdbx_description
1 polymer ?
#
loop_
_entity_poly.entity_id
_entity_poly.type
_entity_poly.pdbx_seq_one_letter_code
_entity_poly.pdbx_strand_id
1 'polypeptide(L)'
;MADMATSESDRIDELSKLVQALAEENAALKRQLLLLNEKLFARERELFGASSEKLSPADELQYRLFNEAEVESDRAETEEPTTVVKEHARSNAGRKKRSTPDETVEVVHDLSDEEKACPCCGTARPLLKQERSEEFDLVPAKVVRIVHLKNVYGPCKCDEFGESDEKTIVTAKGPAKIVKGSDFTNRSIALCIAAKYADGIPFNRVEKIYERSGLDISRTTLSNLTVRTSLRISPLIEAMERDLKRSPVLLMDETPVQVHRILGKEPTSKSYMWVNYGYRDKRPIVRFVYKPTRAARIPNALLAGYKGYLQTDGYAGYSGIGQSPGIVHVGCFAHIRRKFFEAFESAGKTGEAGQMLELIKELYAVERRLRDRLDRGRLDDDSFTAMRAVEAAPALARIRAWLDARNGSVVPQSNLGKAISYALIEWPKASRYIDHALLRPDTNLVESQIRPFVVGRNGWIFMDSPSGATASAAFYSLLQTAQLNGHEAVKYLIYVFDQLADRALDANVDDLLPYLLKPSDY
;
A
#
# COMPACT_ATOMS: atom_id res chain seq x y z
N MET A 1 -61.13 -53.62 28.04
CA MET A 1 -60.51 -52.36 28.50
C MET A 1 -58.99 -52.40 28.39
N ALA A 2 -58.31 -53.53 28.66
CA ALA A 2 -56.86 -53.64 28.46
C ALA A 2 -56.40 -53.54 26.99
N ASP A 3 -57.12 -54.14 26.03
CA ASP A 3 -56.77 -54.10 24.60
C ASP A 3 -56.94 -52.74 23.91
N MET A 4 -57.82 -51.87 24.43
CA MET A 4 -57.99 -50.51 23.89
C MET A 4 -56.85 -49.58 24.34
N ALA A 5 -56.33 -49.78 25.55
CA ALA A 5 -55.25 -48.97 26.10
C ALA A 5 -53.90 -49.25 25.41
N THR A 6 -53.64 -50.50 24.99
CA THR A 6 -52.48 -50.88 24.17
C THR A 6 -52.58 -50.27 22.77
N SER A 7 -53.76 -50.30 22.13
CA SER A 7 -53.98 -49.70 20.81
C SER A 7 -53.81 -48.17 20.78
N GLU A 8 -54.17 -47.46 21.85
CA GLU A 8 -53.93 -46.01 21.96
C GLU A 8 -52.46 -45.69 22.21
N SER A 9 -51.76 -46.49 23.03
CA SER A 9 -50.32 -46.33 23.29
C SER A 9 -49.49 -46.49 22.00
N ASP A 10 -49.78 -47.52 21.20
CA ASP A 10 -49.07 -47.78 19.95
C ASP A 10 -49.30 -46.65 18.92
N ARG A 11 -50.52 -46.09 18.88
CA ARG A 11 -50.86 -44.96 18.01
C ARG A 11 -50.18 -43.65 18.44
N ILE A 12 -50.00 -43.44 19.74
CA ILE A 12 -49.25 -42.29 20.29
C ILE A 12 -47.76 -42.40 19.95
N ASP A 13 -47.19 -43.61 20.02
CA ASP A 13 -45.78 -43.85 19.65
C ASP A 13 -45.55 -43.65 18.14
N GLU A 14 -46.49 -44.11 17.30
CA GLU A 14 -46.43 -43.94 15.85
C GLU A 14 -46.58 -42.47 15.43
N LEU A 15 -47.48 -41.71 16.06
CA LEU A 15 -47.62 -40.27 15.87
C LEU A 15 -46.37 -39.51 16.36
N SER A 16 -45.76 -39.93 17.47
CA SER A 16 -44.55 -39.31 18.00
C SER A 16 -43.36 -39.49 17.04
N LYS A 17 -43.21 -40.68 16.46
CA LYS A 17 -42.21 -40.97 15.41
C LYS A 17 -42.46 -40.14 14.16
N LEU A 18 -43.71 -39.97 13.73
CA LEU A 18 -44.06 -39.16 12.57
C LEU A 18 -43.77 -37.67 12.81
N VAL A 19 -44.10 -37.14 14.00
CA VAL A 19 -43.79 -35.75 14.38
C VAL A 19 -42.28 -35.52 14.42
N GLN A 20 -41.51 -36.49 14.91
CA GLN A 20 -40.05 -36.41 14.91
C GLN A 20 -39.48 -36.42 13.48
N ALA A 21 -39.96 -37.33 12.61
CA ALA A 21 -39.54 -37.39 11.21
C ALA A 21 -39.89 -36.09 10.43
N LEU A 22 -41.11 -35.56 10.62
CA LEU A 22 -41.52 -34.29 10.03
C LEU A 22 -40.73 -33.10 10.57
N ALA A 23 -40.33 -33.12 11.85
CA ALA A 23 -39.48 -32.08 12.43
C ALA A 23 -38.06 -32.13 11.83
N GLU A 24 -37.51 -33.33 11.62
CA GLU A 24 -36.21 -33.54 10.97
C GLU A 24 -36.25 -33.09 9.49
N GLU A 25 -37.31 -33.43 8.76
CA GLU A 25 -37.51 -33.01 7.37
C GLU A 25 -37.69 -31.49 7.25
N ASN A 26 -38.51 -30.89 8.12
CA ASN A 26 -38.66 -29.42 8.18
C ASN A 26 -37.33 -28.73 8.50
N ALA A 27 -36.51 -29.29 9.39
CA ALA A 27 -35.18 -28.77 9.67
C ALA A 27 -34.28 -28.87 8.44
N ALA A 28 -34.30 -29.99 7.71
CA ALA A 28 -33.52 -30.19 6.49
C ALA A 28 -33.94 -29.20 5.38
N LEU A 29 -35.24 -29.05 5.13
CA LEU A 29 -35.79 -28.10 4.15
C LEU A 29 -35.45 -26.65 4.49
N LYS A 30 -35.54 -26.25 5.76
CA LYS A 30 -35.12 -24.91 6.20
C LYS A 30 -33.64 -24.64 5.93
N ARG A 31 -32.76 -25.63 6.14
CA ARG A 31 -31.33 -25.51 5.81
C ARG A 31 -31.11 -25.36 4.30
N GLN A 32 -31.85 -26.11 3.48
CA GLN A 32 -31.77 -25.99 2.02
C GLN A 32 -32.26 -24.63 1.52
N LEU A 33 -33.39 -24.13 2.06
CA LEU A 33 -33.91 -22.81 1.72
C LEU A 33 -32.93 -21.69 2.08
N LEU A 34 -32.28 -21.77 3.25
CA LEU A 34 -31.24 -20.81 3.63
C LEU A 34 -30.10 -20.78 2.61
N LEU A 35 -29.56 -21.95 2.25
CA LEU A 35 -28.46 -22.06 1.28
C LEU A 35 -28.88 -21.59 -0.12
N LEU A 36 -30.12 -21.85 -0.53
CA LEU A 36 -30.63 -21.43 -1.82
C LEU A 36 -30.84 -19.91 -1.87
N ASN A 37 -31.38 -19.32 -0.80
CA ASN A 37 -31.54 -17.86 -0.69
C ASN A 37 -30.18 -17.14 -0.68
N GLU A 38 -29.17 -17.66 0.03
CA GLU A 38 -27.81 -17.10 -0.01
C GLU A 38 -27.21 -17.16 -1.43
N LYS A 39 -27.45 -18.25 -2.18
CA LYS A 39 -27.01 -18.38 -3.58
C LYS A 39 -27.74 -17.42 -4.51
N LEU A 40 -29.05 -17.27 -4.34
CA LEU A 40 -29.86 -16.33 -5.12
C LEU A 40 -29.40 -14.89 -4.86
N PHE A 41 -29.21 -14.51 -3.60
CA PHE A 41 -28.68 -13.19 -3.24
C PHE A 41 -27.29 -12.93 -3.83
N ALA A 42 -26.40 -13.92 -3.80
CA ALA A 42 -25.07 -13.81 -4.42
C ALA A 42 -25.17 -13.57 -5.94
N ARG A 43 -26.08 -14.28 -6.63
CA ARG A 43 -26.33 -14.10 -8.07
C ARG A 43 -27.00 -12.77 -8.40
N GLU A 44 -27.98 -12.35 -7.61
CA GLU A 44 -28.63 -11.04 -7.77
C GLU A 44 -27.63 -9.90 -7.58
N ARG A 45 -26.69 -10.03 -6.64
CA ARG A 45 -25.60 -9.07 -6.46
C ARG A 45 -24.61 -9.06 -7.62
N GLU A 46 -24.23 -10.24 -8.12
CA GLU A 46 -23.36 -10.38 -9.31
C GLU A 46 -23.99 -9.72 -10.55
N LEU A 47 -25.31 -9.83 -10.73
CA LEU A 47 -26.03 -9.32 -11.89
C LEU A 47 -26.50 -7.86 -11.76
N PHE A 48 -26.86 -7.41 -10.55
CA PHE A 48 -27.58 -6.15 -10.34
C PHE A 48 -27.03 -5.28 -9.19
N GLY A 49 -25.96 -5.70 -8.51
CA GLY A 49 -25.37 -4.94 -7.41
C GLY A 49 -24.61 -3.69 -7.87
N ALA A 50 -24.91 -2.53 -7.29
CA ALA A 50 -24.10 -1.33 -7.48
C ALA A 50 -22.72 -1.52 -6.82
N SER A 51 -21.64 -1.21 -7.55
CA SER A 51 -20.25 -1.38 -7.10
C SER A 51 -19.81 -0.44 -5.96
N SER A 52 -20.66 0.49 -5.53
CA SER A 52 -20.35 1.41 -4.43
C SER A 52 -21.20 1.12 -3.20
N GLU A 53 -20.57 0.57 -2.17
CA GLU A 53 -21.16 0.38 -0.85
C GLU A 53 -21.13 1.70 -0.06
N LYS A 54 -22.27 2.18 0.44
CA LYS A 54 -22.28 3.28 1.43
C LYS A 54 -21.84 2.71 2.78
N LEU A 55 -20.56 2.91 3.09
CA LEU A 55 -19.91 2.53 4.34
C LEU A 55 -19.58 3.77 5.17
N SER A 56 -19.35 3.62 6.48
CA SER A 56 -18.74 4.71 7.26
C SER A 56 -17.32 4.97 6.73
N PRO A 57 -16.74 6.18 6.85
CA PRO A 57 -15.41 6.47 6.31
C PRO A 57 -14.29 5.50 6.79
N ALA A 58 -14.43 4.94 7.99
CA ALA A 58 -13.50 3.94 8.52
C ALA A 58 -13.71 2.56 7.87
N ASP A 59 -14.97 2.18 7.63
CA ASP A 59 -15.31 0.94 6.94
C ASP A 59 -15.00 1.04 5.45
N GLU A 60 -15.20 2.20 4.82
CA GLU A 60 -14.91 2.48 3.41
C GLU A 60 -13.41 2.43 3.11
N LEU A 61 -12.56 2.90 4.03
CA LEU A 61 -11.11 2.77 3.93
C LEU A 61 -10.69 1.29 3.95
N GLN A 62 -11.23 0.52 4.91
CA GLN A 62 -10.95 -0.91 5.07
C GLN A 62 -11.51 -1.75 3.92
N TYR A 63 -12.65 -1.37 3.32
CA TYR A 63 -13.26 -2.12 2.22
C TYR A 63 -12.64 -1.79 0.86
N ARG A 64 -12.30 -0.52 0.58
CA ARG A 64 -11.57 -0.13 -0.63
C ARG A 64 -10.16 -0.76 -0.69
N LEU A 65 -9.52 -0.95 0.46
CA LEU A 65 -8.20 -1.61 0.58
C LEU A 65 -8.18 -3.01 -0.05
N PHE A 66 -9.28 -3.76 0.02
CA PHE A 66 -9.31 -5.16 -0.40
C PHE A 66 -10.22 -5.48 -1.59
N ASN A 67 -11.01 -4.52 -2.11
CA ASN A 67 -11.97 -4.79 -3.20
C ASN A 67 -11.62 -4.09 -4.52
N GLU A 68 -10.74 -3.08 -4.54
CA GLU A 68 -10.38 -2.40 -5.80
C GLU A 68 -9.63 -3.31 -6.79
N ALA A 69 -8.79 -4.24 -6.32
CA ALA A 69 -7.93 -5.03 -7.20
C ALA A 69 -8.63 -6.21 -7.90
N GLU A 70 -9.69 -6.77 -7.31
CA GLU A 70 -10.48 -7.89 -7.86
C GLU A 70 -11.77 -7.40 -8.55
N VAL A 71 -12.46 -6.39 -8.02
CA VAL A 71 -13.69 -5.83 -8.63
C VAL A 71 -13.38 -5.12 -9.95
N GLU A 72 -12.25 -4.44 -10.07
CA GLU A 72 -11.86 -3.77 -11.32
C GLU A 72 -11.24 -4.72 -12.35
N SER A 73 -10.79 -5.92 -11.96
CA SER A 73 -10.36 -6.92 -12.96
C SER A 73 -11.52 -7.59 -13.67
N ASP A 74 -12.71 -7.57 -13.07
CA ASP A 74 -13.96 -8.14 -13.63
C ASP A 74 -14.85 -7.08 -14.29
N ARG A 75 -14.46 -5.80 -14.31
CA ARG A 75 -15.19 -4.75 -15.04
C ARG A 75 -14.91 -4.84 -16.55
N ALA A 76 -15.71 -5.65 -17.22
CA ALA A 76 -16.00 -5.44 -18.63
C ALA A 76 -16.72 -4.09 -18.81
N GLU A 77 -16.32 -3.34 -19.83
CA GLU A 77 -16.83 -2.01 -20.20
C GLU A 77 -18.35 -1.95 -20.10
N THR A 78 -18.85 -1.17 -19.15
CA THR A 78 -20.27 -0.80 -19.06
C THR A 78 -20.35 0.71 -18.91
N GLU A 79 -21.12 1.31 -19.83
CA GLU A 79 -21.34 2.76 -19.96
C GLU A 79 -21.92 3.35 -18.66
N GLU A 80 -21.41 4.52 -18.27
CA GLU A 80 -21.81 5.21 -17.05
C GLU A 80 -23.24 5.78 -17.16
N PRO A 81 -24.17 5.46 -16.25
CA PRO A 81 -25.35 6.28 -16.05
C PRO A 81 -25.00 7.51 -15.19
N THR A 82 -25.40 8.68 -15.69
CA THR A 82 -25.31 9.97 -15.00
C THR A 82 -26.06 9.96 -13.68
N THR A 83 -25.36 10.25 -12.59
CA THR A 83 -25.97 10.39 -11.25
C THR A 83 -26.16 11.86 -10.89
N VAL A 84 -27.40 12.23 -10.58
CA VAL A 84 -27.75 13.54 -10.03
C VAL A 84 -27.47 13.52 -8.52
N VAL A 85 -26.46 14.27 -8.07
CA VAL A 85 -26.07 14.35 -6.66
C VAL A 85 -26.94 15.41 -5.94
N LYS A 86 -27.66 15.01 -4.88
CA LYS A 86 -28.32 15.95 -3.96
C LYS A 86 -27.29 16.63 -3.05
N GLU A 87 -27.44 17.94 -2.93
CA GLU A 87 -26.66 18.85 -2.10
C GLU A 87 -26.60 18.40 -0.63
N HIS A 88 -25.39 18.16 -0.14
CA HIS A 88 -25.12 18.08 1.30
C HIS A 88 -24.49 19.40 1.75
N ALA A 89 -25.13 20.05 2.73
CA ALA A 89 -24.61 21.24 3.40
C ALA A 89 -23.24 20.94 4.04
N ARG A 90 -22.19 21.49 3.45
CA ARG A 90 -20.82 21.41 4.01
C ARG A 90 -20.72 22.40 5.18
N SER A 91 -20.26 21.90 6.32
CA SER A 91 -19.77 22.78 7.38
C SER A 91 -18.55 23.54 6.84
N ASN A 92 -18.56 24.86 6.97
CA ASN A 92 -17.46 25.73 6.57
C ASN A 92 -16.25 25.49 7.48
N ALA A 93 -15.47 24.45 7.19
CA ALA A 93 -14.10 24.34 7.67
C ALA A 93 -13.31 25.50 7.05
N GLY A 94 -12.78 26.39 7.89
CA GLY A 94 -11.97 27.54 7.44
C GLY A 94 -10.90 27.10 6.44
N ARG A 95 -10.70 27.90 5.39
CA ARG A 95 -9.73 27.63 4.31
C ARG A 95 -8.36 27.29 4.93
N LYS A 96 -7.89 26.06 4.74
CA LYS A 96 -6.50 25.70 5.08
C LYS A 96 -5.56 26.69 4.39
N LYS A 97 -4.64 27.30 5.13
CA LYS A 97 -3.59 28.14 4.55
C LYS A 97 -2.81 27.30 3.53
N ARG A 98 -2.65 27.82 2.31
CA ARG A 98 -1.84 27.19 1.25
C ARG A 98 -0.35 27.35 1.61
N SER A 99 0.48 26.41 1.19
CA SER A 99 1.93 26.53 1.31
C SER A 99 2.42 27.70 0.45
N THR A 100 3.34 28.50 0.99
CA THR A 100 4.06 29.55 0.26
C THR A 100 5.21 28.91 -0.53
N PRO A 101 5.25 29.05 -1.87
CA PRO A 101 6.41 28.67 -2.67
C PRO A 101 7.66 29.48 -2.30
N ASP A 102 8.84 28.97 -2.67
CA ASP A 102 10.12 29.63 -2.39
C ASP A 102 10.28 30.96 -3.15
N GLU A 103 9.68 31.07 -4.34
CA GLU A 103 9.67 32.28 -5.15
C GLU A 103 8.29 32.93 -5.10
N THR A 104 8.23 34.20 -4.68
CA THR A 104 7.02 35.02 -4.65
C THR A 104 7.30 36.32 -5.38
N VAL A 105 6.50 36.62 -6.41
CA VAL A 105 6.58 37.87 -7.15
C VAL A 105 5.45 38.78 -6.68
N GLU A 106 5.80 39.92 -6.07
CA GLU A 106 4.83 40.94 -5.69
C GLU A 106 4.64 41.92 -6.85
N VAL A 107 3.48 41.86 -7.50
CA VAL A 107 3.08 42.81 -8.54
C VAL A 107 2.19 43.87 -7.92
N VAL A 108 2.70 45.11 -7.86
CA VAL A 108 1.92 46.26 -7.38
C VAL A 108 1.16 46.85 -8.57
N HIS A 109 -0.17 46.73 -8.52
CA HIS A 109 -1.04 47.45 -9.43
C HIS A 109 -1.33 48.83 -8.84
N ASP A 110 -0.92 49.88 -9.55
CA ASP A 110 -1.13 51.27 -9.14
C ASP A 110 -1.83 52.04 -10.25
N LEU A 111 -2.51 53.12 -9.87
CA LEU A 111 -3.18 54.04 -10.79
C LEU A 111 -2.15 54.87 -11.56
N SER A 112 -2.50 55.34 -12.76
CA SER A 112 -1.66 56.30 -13.49
C SER A 112 -1.57 57.64 -12.73
N ASP A 113 -0.57 58.48 -13.05
CA ASP A 113 -0.41 59.76 -12.38
C ASP A 113 -1.61 60.70 -12.60
N GLU A 114 -2.29 60.59 -13.76
CA GLU A 114 -3.52 61.31 -14.05
C GLU A 114 -4.70 60.82 -13.20
N GLU A 115 -4.83 59.50 -13.02
CA GLU A 115 -5.89 58.89 -12.20
C GLU A 115 -5.69 59.16 -10.69
N LYS A 116 -4.44 59.35 -10.28
CA LYS A 116 -4.07 59.75 -8.92
C LYS A 116 -4.38 61.20 -8.63
N ALA A 117 -4.53 62.08 -9.62
CA ALA A 117 -4.84 63.49 -9.38
C ALA A 117 -6.28 63.69 -8.87
N CYS A 118 -6.50 64.61 -7.91
CA CYS A 118 -7.87 65.02 -7.58
C CYS A 118 -8.47 65.73 -8.80
N PRO A 119 -9.68 65.35 -9.26
CA PRO A 119 -10.40 66.09 -10.30
C PRO A 119 -10.66 67.56 -9.93
N CYS A 120 -10.59 67.88 -8.64
CA CYS A 120 -10.92 69.18 -8.07
C CYS A 120 -9.74 70.17 -8.03
N CYS A 121 -8.54 69.72 -7.65
CA CYS A 121 -7.40 70.57 -7.33
C CYS A 121 -6.07 70.07 -7.89
N GLY A 122 -6.08 68.95 -8.63
CA GLY A 122 -4.88 68.35 -9.22
C GLY A 122 -3.89 67.73 -8.23
N THR A 123 -4.15 67.80 -6.91
CA THR A 123 -3.26 67.21 -5.90
C THR A 123 -3.38 65.68 -5.90
N ALA A 124 -2.27 64.96 -5.73
CA ALA A 124 -2.24 63.50 -5.69
C ALA A 124 -3.09 62.95 -4.51
N ARG A 125 -3.90 61.93 -4.79
CA ARG A 125 -4.72 61.22 -3.82
C ARG A 125 -3.83 60.42 -2.86
N PRO A 126 -4.11 60.43 -1.55
CA PRO A 126 -3.35 59.61 -0.59
C PRO A 126 -3.71 58.13 -0.74
N LEU A 127 -2.71 57.24 -0.65
CA LEU A 127 -2.90 55.79 -0.62
C LEU A 127 -3.55 55.38 0.71
N LEU A 128 -4.78 54.83 0.67
CA LEU A 128 -5.54 54.48 1.87
C LEU A 128 -5.31 53.03 2.34
N LYS A 129 -5.35 52.08 1.41
CA LYS A 129 -5.19 50.66 1.67
C LYS A 129 -4.65 49.96 0.43
N GLN A 130 -3.97 48.84 0.64
CA GLN A 130 -3.64 47.89 -0.42
C GLN A 130 -4.49 46.64 -0.21
N GLU A 131 -5.17 46.20 -1.26
CA GLU A 131 -5.91 44.94 -1.27
C GLU A 131 -4.98 43.85 -1.80
N ARG A 132 -4.77 42.79 -1.01
CA ARG A 132 -3.90 41.66 -1.38
C ARG A 132 -4.74 40.56 -2.03
N SER A 133 -4.41 40.23 -3.27
CA SER A 133 -4.87 39.02 -3.95
C SER A 133 -3.66 38.15 -4.28
N GLU A 134 -3.81 36.83 -4.21
CA GLU A 134 -2.73 35.88 -4.50
C GLU A 134 -3.19 34.93 -5.61
N GLU A 135 -2.37 34.83 -6.66
CA GLU A 135 -2.50 33.81 -7.70
C GLU A 135 -1.23 32.96 -7.77
N PHE A 136 -1.36 31.74 -8.28
CA PHE A 136 -0.24 30.81 -8.43
C PHE A 136 -0.02 30.55 -9.91
N ASP A 137 1.11 31.00 -10.45
CA ASP A 137 1.53 30.67 -11.80
C ASP A 137 2.30 29.34 -11.81
N LEU A 138 1.82 28.36 -12.57
CA LEU A 138 2.39 27.02 -12.65
C LEU A 138 3.21 26.87 -13.94
N VAL A 139 4.50 27.24 -13.86
CA VAL A 139 5.41 27.15 -15.00
C VAL A 139 5.82 25.68 -15.24
N PRO A 140 5.57 25.10 -16.44
CA PRO A 140 5.98 23.73 -16.75
C PRO A 140 7.49 23.52 -16.66
N ALA A 141 7.90 22.25 -16.51
CA ALA A 141 9.31 21.88 -16.44
C ALA A 141 10.07 22.32 -17.72
N LYS A 142 11.19 23.06 -17.53
CA LYS A 142 12.06 23.49 -18.63
C LYS A 142 13.14 22.45 -18.89
N VAL A 143 13.33 22.05 -20.15
CA VAL A 143 14.46 21.22 -20.56
C VAL A 143 15.65 22.11 -20.89
N VAL A 144 16.79 21.85 -20.26
CA VAL A 144 18.04 22.59 -20.49
C VAL A 144 19.12 21.63 -20.98
N ARG A 145 19.69 21.92 -22.15
CA ARG A 145 20.85 21.19 -22.68
C ARG A 145 22.13 21.70 -22.02
N ILE A 146 22.75 20.87 -21.18
CA ILE A 146 24.02 21.18 -20.52
C ILE A 146 25.17 20.58 -21.34
N VAL A 147 26.06 21.44 -21.86
CA VAL A 147 27.25 21.01 -22.61
C VAL A 147 28.47 21.08 -21.69
N HIS A 148 29.06 19.92 -21.40
CA HIS A 148 30.27 19.84 -20.59
C HIS A 148 31.52 19.84 -21.47
N LEU A 149 32.26 20.94 -21.47
CA LEU A 149 33.58 21.03 -22.10
C LEU A 149 34.65 20.58 -21.10
N LYS A 150 35.38 19.50 -21.41
CA LYS A 150 36.48 19.00 -20.57
C LYS A 150 37.80 19.40 -21.18
N ASN A 151 38.55 20.23 -20.47
CA ASN A 151 39.90 20.57 -20.88
C ASN A 151 40.83 19.37 -20.70
N VAL A 152 41.67 19.14 -21.71
CA VAL A 152 42.73 18.14 -21.70
C VAL A 152 44.04 18.91 -21.75
N TYR A 153 44.92 18.63 -20.80
CA TYR A 153 46.22 19.25 -20.66
C TYR A 153 47.30 18.24 -21.05
N GLY A 154 48.22 18.70 -21.90
CA GLY A 154 49.40 17.92 -22.29
C GLY A 154 50.46 17.88 -21.19
N PRO A 155 51.58 17.21 -21.44
CA PRO A 155 52.63 17.04 -20.47
C PRO A 155 53.29 18.37 -20.13
N CYS A 156 53.85 18.48 -18.93
CA CYS A 156 54.68 19.62 -18.57
C CYS A 156 55.94 19.62 -19.45
N LYS A 157 56.42 20.82 -19.83
CA LYS A 157 57.58 20.97 -20.72
C LYS A 157 58.92 21.07 -19.97
N CYS A 158 58.96 20.82 -18.66
CA CYS A 158 60.22 20.86 -17.90
C CYS A 158 60.98 19.53 -18.02
N ASP A 159 62.30 19.62 -17.94
CA ASP A 159 63.20 18.46 -18.08
C ASP A 159 62.94 17.41 -16.98
N GLU A 160 62.67 17.86 -15.75
CA GLU A 160 62.29 16.99 -14.62
C GLU A 160 61.02 16.15 -14.89
N PHE A 161 60.05 16.68 -15.65
CA PHE A 161 58.84 15.95 -16.01
C PHE A 161 59.11 14.95 -17.15
N GLY A 162 60.03 15.28 -18.05
CA GLY A 162 60.48 14.38 -19.12
C GLY A 162 61.19 13.12 -18.62
N GLU A 163 61.81 13.20 -17.44
CA GLU A 163 62.44 12.07 -16.74
C GLU A 163 61.49 11.33 -15.77
N SER A 164 60.28 11.85 -15.55
CA SER A 164 59.30 11.26 -14.65
C SER A 164 58.39 10.23 -15.34
N ASP A 165 57.96 9.19 -14.61
CA ASP A 165 56.94 8.22 -15.05
C ASP A 165 55.49 8.74 -14.87
N GLU A 166 55.30 10.05 -14.64
CA GLU A 166 53.97 10.62 -14.41
C GLU A 166 53.13 10.69 -15.69
N LYS A 167 51.79 10.72 -15.51
CA LYS A 167 50.85 10.75 -16.63
C LYS A 167 51.05 12.01 -17.47
N THR A 168 51.49 11.80 -18.70
CA THR A 168 51.72 12.84 -19.70
C THR A 168 50.47 13.56 -20.17
N ILE A 169 49.26 13.03 -19.96
CA ILE A 169 48.00 13.70 -20.36
C ILE A 169 47.03 13.69 -19.17
N VAL A 170 46.57 14.88 -18.78
CA VAL A 170 45.64 15.08 -17.67
C VAL A 170 44.34 15.68 -18.20
N THR A 171 43.23 15.00 -17.93
CA THR A 171 41.89 15.43 -18.36
C THR A 171 41.06 15.89 -17.17
N ALA A 172 40.41 17.05 -17.28
CA ALA A 172 39.49 17.55 -16.26
C ALA A 172 38.35 16.55 -16.02
N LYS A 173 38.04 16.31 -14.73
CA LYS A 173 36.94 15.42 -14.34
C LYS A 173 35.59 16.06 -14.71
N GLY A 174 34.69 15.26 -15.25
CA GLY A 174 33.30 15.67 -15.49
C GLY A 174 32.42 15.40 -14.26
N PRO A 175 31.15 15.82 -14.30
CA PRO A 175 30.21 15.47 -13.25
C PRO A 175 30.05 13.95 -13.15
N ALA A 176 29.98 13.46 -11.92
CA ALA A 176 29.68 12.08 -11.62
C ALA A 176 28.25 11.74 -12.05
N LYS A 177 28.06 10.57 -12.68
CA LYS A 177 26.74 10.10 -13.12
C LYS A 177 26.47 8.73 -12.55
N ILE A 178 25.28 8.53 -11.98
CA ILE A 178 24.83 7.20 -11.52
C ILE A 178 24.87 6.18 -12.66
N VAL A 179 24.41 6.58 -13.85
CA VAL A 179 24.51 5.80 -15.08
C VAL A 179 25.62 6.37 -15.95
N LYS A 180 26.79 5.72 -15.95
CA LYS A 180 27.94 6.11 -16.77
C LYS A 180 27.57 6.16 -18.26
N GLY A 181 27.95 7.25 -18.93
CA GLY A 181 27.66 7.48 -20.35
C GLY A 181 26.20 7.85 -20.66
N SER A 182 25.35 8.11 -19.66
CA SER A 182 24.00 8.63 -19.90
C SER A 182 24.04 10.08 -20.39
N ASP A 183 23.11 10.45 -21.28
CA ASP A 183 22.88 11.84 -21.68
C ASP A 183 22.13 12.65 -20.60
N PHE A 184 21.56 11.97 -19.61
CA PHE A 184 20.76 12.58 -18.56
C PHE A 184 21.60 12.94 -17.34
N THR A 185 21.17 13.96 -16.61
CA THR A 185 21.71 14.29 -15.27
C THR A 185 21.08 13.36 -14.23
N ASN A 186 21.73 13.18 -13.08
CA ASN A 186 21.16 12.40 -11.97
C ASN A 186 19.79 12.97 -11.56
N ARG A 187 19.64 14.30 -11.57
CA ARG A 187 18.35 14.99 -11.35
C ARG A 187 17.28 14.62 -12.36
N SER A 188 17.60 14.61 -13.66
CA SER A 188 16.64 14.22 -14.70
C SER A 188 16.21 12.75 -14.54
N ILE A 189 17.14 11.87 -14.15
CA ILE A 189 16.86 10.46 -13.88
C ILE A 189 15.93 10.33 -12.66
N ALA A 190 16.22 11.07 -11.57
CA ALA A 190 15.41 11.10 -10.36
C ALA A 190 13.96 11.55 -10.63
N LEU A 191 13.79 12.64 -11.38
CA LEU A 191 12.48 13.15 -11.78
C LEU A 191 11.68 12.13 -12.61
N CYS A 192 12.33 11.45 -13.56
CA CYS A 192 11.69 10.41 -14.38
C CYS A 192 11.23 9.21 -13.52
N ILE A 193 12.07 8.78 -12.57
CA ILE A 193 11.76 7.66 -11.67
C ILE A 193 10.64 8.04 -10.71
N ALA A 194 10.67 9.24 -10.11
CA ALA A 194 9.61 9.74 -9.26
C ALA A 194 8.28 9.82 -10.03
N ALA A 195 8.27 10.39 -11.23
CA ALA A 195 7.08 10.44 -12.08
C ALA A 195 6.47 9.05 -12.31
N LYS A 196 7.32 8.03 -12.53
CA LYS A 196 6.82 6.67 -12.76
C LYS A 196 6.31 5.99 -11.49
N TYR A 197 7.07 6.04 -10.41
CA TYR A 197 6.86 5.15 -9.26
C TYR A 197 6.24 5.85 -8.03
N ALA A 198 6.39 7.17 -7.91
CA ALA A 198 5.67 7.96 -6.91
C ALA A 198 4.35 8.49 -7.48
N ASP A 199 4.34 8.98 -8.72
CA ASP A 199 3.15 9.59 -9.33
C ASP A 199 2.34 8.62 -10.21
N GLY A 200 2.84 7.40 -10.44
CA GLY A 200 2.15 6.37 -11.22
C GLY A 200 2.05 6.66 -12.72
N ILE A 201 2.91 7.55 -13.27
CA ILE A 201 2.85 7.97 -14.67
C ILE A 201 3.62 6.96 -15.56
N PRO A 202 2.95 6.28 -16.52
CA PRO A 202 3.63 5.36 -17.43
C PRO A 202 4.58 6.09 -18.39
N PHE A 203 5.63 5.41 -18.85
CA PHE A 203 6.68 6.04 -19.67
C PHE A 203 6.20 6.65 -20.99
N ASN A 204 5.12 6.14 -21.59
CA ASN A 204 4.51 6.77 -22.77
C ASN A 204 3.96 8.16 -22.46
N ARG A 205 3.42 8.39 -21.26
CA ARG A 205 2.96 9.72 -20.84
C ARG A 205 4.14 10.62 -20.46
N VAL A 206 5.19 10.06 -19.84
CA VAL A 206 6.44 10.80 -19.56
C VAL A 206 7.10 11.28 -20.84
N GLU A 207 7.17 10.43 -21.88
CA GLU A 207 7.62 10.79 -23.23
C GLU A 207 6.85 11.99 -23.77
N LYS A 208 5.50 11.99 -23.70
CA LYS A 208 4.67 13.13 -24.12
C LYS A 208 4.82 14.37 -23.24
N ILE A 209 5.19 14.25 -21.97
CA ILE A 209 5.52 15.39 -21.10
C ILE A 209 6.82 16.04 -21.56
N TYR A 210 7.83 15.23 -21.87
CA TYR A 210 9.13 15.71 -22.34
C TYR A 210 9.05 16.30 -23.75
N GLU A 211 8.27 15.71 -24.65
CA GLU A 211 8.03 16.25 -26.00
C GLU A 211 7.44 17.66 -25.95
N ARG A 212 6.45 17.90 -25.08
CA ARG A 212 5.87 19.24 -24.84
C ARG A 212 6.88 20.25 -24.29
N SER A 213 7.96 19.76 -23.68
CA SER A 213 9.06 20.56 -23.15
C SER A 213 10.24 20.67 -24.14
N GLY A 214 10.06 20.22 -25.39
CA GLY A 214 11.05 20.30 -26.47
C GLY A 214 12.09 19.17 -26.49
N LEU A 215 11.87 18.07 -25.75
CA LEU A 215 12.77 16.92 -25.71
C LEU A 215 12.10 15.66 -26.27
N ASP A 216 12.54 15.23 -27.45
CA ASP A 216 12.14 13.95 -28.03
C ASP A 216 12.99 12.81 -27.43
N ILE A 217 12.33 11.84 -26.78
CA ILE A 217 12.97 10.68 -26.17
C ILE A 217 12.07 9.47 -26.19
N SER A 218 12.60 8.35 -26.65
CA SER A 218 11.86 7.09 -26.68
C SER A 218 11.59 6.48 -25.30
N ARG A 219 10.45 5.79 -25.18
CA ARG A 219 10.13 4.89 -24.04
C ARG A 219 11.22 3.86 -23.74
N THR A 220 11.89 3.35 -24.77
CA THR A 220 12.98 2.38 -24.64
C THR A 220 14.16 2.99 -23.90
N THR A 221 14.52 4.24 -24.23
CA THR A 221 15.58 4.98 -23.54
C THR A 221 15.25 5.16 -22.06
N LEU A 222 14.03 5.61 -21.74
CA LEU A 222 13.57 5.76 -20.34
C LEU A 222 13.58 4.44 -19.57
N SER A 223 13.15 3.36 -20.22
CA SER A 223 13.13 2.01 -19.62
C SER A 223 14.53 1.49 -19.34
N ASN A 224 15.44 1.59 -20.31
CA ASN A 224 16.84 1.17 -20.15
C ASN A 224 17.56 1.99 -19.09
N LEU A 225 17.30 3.30 -19.03
CA LEU A 225 17.85 4.19 -18.01
C LEU A 225 17.40 3.75 -16.61
N THR A 226 16.13 3.40 -16.46
CA THR A 226 15.55 2.92 -15.21
C THR A 226 16.17 1.60 -14.78
N VAL A 227 16.28 0.61 -15.67
CA VAL A 227 16.91 -0.69 -15.37
C VAL A 227 18.40 -0.52 -15.02
N ARG A 228 19.14 0.30 -15.75
CA ARG A 228 20.56 0.57 -15.43
C ARG A 228 20.72 1.27 -14.08
N THR A 229 19.79 2.17 -13.74
CA THR A 229 19.78 2.85 -12.44
C THR A 229 19.42 1.88 -11.32
N SER A 230 18.50 0.92 -11.54
CA SER A 230 18.14 -0.08 -10.52
C SER A 230 19.31 -0.97 -10.13
N LEU A 231 20.21 -1.27 -11.07
CA LEU A 231 21.44 -2.01 -10.78
C LEU A 231 22.40 -1.23 -9.88
N ARG A 232 22.38 0.11 -9.92
CA ARG A 232 23.24 0.97 -9.10
C ARG A 232 22.72 1.14 -7.68
N ILE A 233 21.41 1.04 -7.48
CA ILE A 233 20.78 1.09 -6.15
C ILE A 233 20.61 -0.30 -5.52
N SER A 234 21.00 -1.39 -6.20
CA SER A 234 20.85 -2.75 -5.64
C SER A 234 21.50 -2.92 -4.24
N PRO A 235 22.67 -2.31 -3.93
CA PRO A 235 23.23 -2.43 -2.59
C PRO A 235 22.32 -1.86 -1.50
N LEU A 236 21.54 -0.80 -1.80
CA LEU A 236 20.54 -0.26 -0.87
C LEU A 236 19.41 -1.27 -0.63
N ILE A 237 18.93 -1.92 -1.70
CA ILE A 237 17.86 -2.92 -1.60
C ILE A 237 18.30 -4.16 -0.83
N GLU A 238 19.56 -4.57 -0.98
CA GLU A 238 20.18 -5.66 -0.23
C GLU A 238 20.35 -5.30 1.25
N ALA A 239 20.79 -4.08 1.56
CA ALA A 239 20.87 -3.57 2.93
C ALA A 239 19.48 -3.48 3.59
N MET A 240 18.44 -3.04 2.85
CA MET A 240 17.05 -3.09 3.30
C MET A 240 16.57 -4.50 3.59
N GLU A 241 16.92 -5.50 2.77
CA GLU A 241 16.58 -6.90 3.02
C GLU A 241 17.24 -7.41 4.30
N ARG A 242 18.53 -7.11 4.50
CA ARG A 242 19.29 -7.48 5.70
C ARG A 242 18.61 -6.94 6.96
N ASP A 243 18.14 -5.69 6.93
CA ASP A 243 17.53 -5.04 8.09
C ASP A 243 16.11 -5.54 8.33
N LEU A 244 15.33 -5.80 7.28
CA LEU A 244 14.03 -6.45 7.38
C LEU A 244 14.13 -7.83 8.03
N LYS A 245 15.18 -8.60 7.75
CA LYS A 245 15.41 -9.92 8.39
C LYS A 245 15.68 -9.82 9.89
N ARG A 246 16.08 -8.64 10.38
CA ARG A 246 16.32 -8.36 11.81
C ARG A 246 15.12 -7.68 12.47
N SER A 247 14.08 -7.34 11.71
CA SER A 247 12.86 -6.73 12.25
C SER A 247 12.19 -7.67 13.26
N PRO A 248 11.72 -7.19 14.42
CA PRO A 248 10.96 -8.03 15.36
C PRO A 248 9.59 -8.43 14.81
N VAL A 249 9.02 -7.59 13.93
CA VAL A 249 7.71 -7.79 13.29
C VAL A 249 7.85 -7.56 11.80
N LEU A 250 7.33 -8.49 11.01
CA LEU A 250 7.29 -8.41 9.57
C LEU A 250 5.85 -8.67 9.11
N LEU A 251 5.30 -7.77 8.31
CA LEU A 251 4.06 -8.00 7.59
C LEU A 251 4.42 -8.42 6.17
N MET A 252 3.65 -9.34 5.61
CA MET A 252 3.86 -9.80 4.25
C MET A 252 2.54 -10.01 3.52
N ASP A 253 2.50 -9.55 2.28
CA ASP A 253 1.36 -9.65 1.38
C ASP A 253 1.85 -9.71 -0.08
N GLU A 254 0.97 -10.03 -1.01
CA GLU A 254 1.30 -10.14 -2.42
C GLU A 254 0.19 -9.62 -3.34
N THR A 255 0.60 -8.93 -4.40
CA THR A 255 -0.32 -8.49 -5.46
C THR A 255 0.03 -9.14 -6.79
N PRO A 256 -0.97 -9.58 -7.58
CA PRO A 256 -0.72 -10.09 -8.92
C PRO A 256 -0.22 -8.98 -9.86
N VAL A 257 0.63 -9.36 -10.81
CA VAL A 257 1.10 -8.52 -11.91
C VAL A 257 1.36 -9.39 -13.14
N GLN A 258 1.06 -8.88 -14.33
CA GLN A 258 1.42 -9.54 -15.58
C GLN A 258 2.82 -9.11 -16.01
N VAL A 259 3.67 -10.08 -16.29
CA VAL A 259 5.03 -9.85 -16.77
C VAL A 259 5.27 -10.68 -18.02
N HIS A 260 5.60 -10.02 -19.11
CA HIS A 260 5.89 -10.64 -20.40
C HIS A 260 7.34 -11.15 -20.47
N ARG A 261 7.66 -11.83 -21.58
CA ARG A 261 9.01 -12.34 -21.91
C ARG A 261 9.64 -13.18 -20.79
N ILE A 262 8.80 -13.92 -20.05
CA ILE A 262 9.28 -14.96 -19.15
C ILE A 262 9.52 -16.21 -20.00
N LEU A 263 10.76 -16.70 -19.99
CA LEU A 263 11.13 -17.90 -20.76
C LEU A 263 10.25 -19.08 -20.36
N GLY A 264 9.59 -19.70 -21.35
CA GLY A 264 8.72 -20.87 -21.14
C GLY A 264 7.36 -20.55 -20.51
N LYS A 265 6.88 -19.30 -20.57
CA LYS A 265 5.54 -18.92 -20.10
C LYS A 265 4.82 -18.03 -21.10
N GLU A 266 3.49 -18.18 -21.14
CA GLU A 266 2.61 -17.30 -21.92
C GLU A 266 2.69 -15.84 -21.42
N PRO A 267 2.59 -14.84 -22.31
CA PRO A 267 2.62 -13.42 -21.92
C PRO A 267 1.55 -13.03 -20.89
N THR A 268 0.41 -13.72 -20.87
CA THR A 268 -0.72 -13.51 -19.95
C THR A 268 -0.53 -14.17 -18.58
N SER A 269 0.61 -14.85 -18.36
CA SER A 269 0.88 -15.57 -17.11
C SER A 269 0.90 -14.63 -15.91
N LYS A 270 0.18 -15.02 -14.85
CA LYS A 270 0.20 -14.31 -13.56
C LYS A 270 1.58 -14.45 -12.90
N SER A 271 2.20 -13.32 -12.63
CA SER A 271 3.34 -13.17 -11.72
C SER A 271 2.91 -12.38 -10.49
N TYR A 272 3.80 -12.22 -9.52
CA TYR A 272 3.46 -11.65 -8.22
C TYR A 272 4.53 -10.67 -7.75
N MET A 273 4.07 -9.56 -7.19
CA MET A 273 4.90 -8.65 -6.43
C MET A 273 4.65 -8.92 -4.95
N TRP A 274 5.66 -9.46 -4.28
CA TRP A 274 5.64 -9.73 -2.84
C TRP A 274 6.09 -8.48 -2.10
N VAL A 275 5.39 -8.11 -1.04
CA VAL A 275 5.68 -6.90 -0.28
C VAL A 275 5.92 -7.27 1.17
N ASN A 276 7.10 -6.91 1.65
CA ASN A 276 7.50 -7.05 3.05
C ASN A 276 7.45 -5.67 3.69
N TYR A 277 6.79 -5.55 4.83
CA TYR A 277 6.77 -4.35 5.65
C TYR A 277 7.35 -4.69 7.02
N GLY A 278 8.43 -4.03 7.43
CA GLY A 278 9.06 -4.26 8.72
C GLY A 278 9.65 -2.99 9.27
N TYR A 279 10.56 -3.13 10.24
CA TYR A 279 11.09 -2.01 10.99
C TYR A 279 12.59 -2.18 11.28
N ARG A 280 13.30 -1.06 11.35
CA ARG A 280 14.61 -0.95 12.01
C ARG A 280 14.52 0.22 12.98
N ASP A 281 14.79 -0.02 14.26
CA ASP A 281 14.72 1.02 15.31
C ASP A 281 13.39 1.82 15.28
N LYS A 282 12.27 1.09 15.14
CA LYS A 282 10.88 1.60 14.98
C LYS A 282 10.61 2.39 13.69
N ARG A 283 11.60 2.56 12.82
CA ARG A 283 11.43 3.22 11.51
C ARG A 283 11.00 2.19 10.46
N PRO A 284 9.96 2.49 9.67
CA PRO A 284 9.37 1.53 8.75
C PRO A 284 10.26 1.29 7.52
N ILE A 285 10.23 0.05 7.04
CA ILE A 285 10.93 -0.40 5.83
C ILE A 285 9.93 -1.18 4.97
N VAL A 286 9.87 -0.84 3.68
CA VAL A 286 9.01 -1.53 2.71
C VAL A 286 9.86 -2.08 1.59
N ARG A 287 9.70 -3.36 1.29
CA ARG A 287 10.43 -4.02 0.20
C ARG A 287 9.49 -4.81 -0.70
N PHE A 288 9.48 -4.44 -1.96
CA PHE A 288 8.84 -5.15 -3.05
C PHE A 288 9.82 -6.15 -3.66
N VAL A 289 9.33 -7.33 -4.00
CA VAL A 289 10.10 -8.39 -4.64
C VAL A 289 9.26 -9.04 -5.73
N TYR A 290 9.75 -8.94 -6.96
CA TYR A 290 9.14 -9.63 -8.09
C TYR A 290 9.45 -11.13 -8.06
N LYS A 291 8.42 -11.97 -8.20
CA LYS A 291 8.55 -13.42 -8.40
C LYS A 291 7.56 -13.92 -9.45
N PRO A 292 7.95 -14.89 -10.30
CA PRO A 292 7.13 -15.36 -11.41
C PRO A 292 6.00 -16.32 -10.99
N THR A 293 5.85 -16.65 -9.70
CA THR A 293 4.86 -17.62 -9.17
C THR A 293 4.42 -17.25 -7.76
N ARG A 294 3.21 -17.66 -7.36
CA ARG A 294 2.70 -17.59 -5.97
C ARG A 294 2.96 -18.88 -5.16
N ALA A 295 3.88 -19.72 -5.60
CA ALA A 295 4.11 -21.02 -4.97
C ALA A 295 4.63 -20.86 -3.53
N ALA A 296 4.22 -21.73 -2.60
CA ALA A 296 4.60 -21.68 -1.19
C ALA A 296 6.13 -21.69 -0.94
N ARG A 297 6.93 -22.21 -1.90
CA ARG A 297 8.40 -22.10 -1.86
C ARG A 297 8.93 -20.66 -1.87
N ILE A 298 8.16 -19.73 -2.43
CA ILE A 298 8.55 -18.33 -2.58
C ILE A 298 8.60 -17.62 -1.23
N PRO A 299 7.53 -17.58 -0.42
CA PRO A 299 7.58 -16.94 0.88
C PRO A 299 8.56 -17.65 1.83
N ASN A 300 8.72 -18.98 1.73
CA ASN A 300 9.78 -19.70 2.45
C ASN A 300 11.19 -19.18 2.10
N ALA A 301 11.46 -18.93 0.81
CA ALA A 301 12.75 -18.40 0.38
C ALA A 301 12.95 -16.94 0.80
N LEU A 302 11.89 -16.11 0.75
CA LEU A 302 11.96 -14.70 1.17
C LEU A 302 12.18 -14.54 2.67
N LEU A 303 11.62 -15.46 3.48
CA LEU A 303 11.74 -15.47 4.94
C LEU A 303 12.92 -16.31 5.44
N ALA A 304 13.76 -16.84 4.54
CA ALA A 304 14.91 -17.63 4.93
C ALA A 304 15.83 -16.83 5.88
N GLY A 305 16.02 -17.36 7.09
CA GLY A 305 16.82 -16.74 8.15
C GLY A 305 16.09 -15.71 9.02
N TYR A 306 14.81 -15.41 8.75
CA TYR A 306 14.00 -14.53 9.58
C TYR A 306 13.58 -15.21 10.89
N LYS A 307 13.57 -14.44 11.98
CA LYS A 307 13.03 -14.85 13.29
C LYS A 307 12.27 -13.68 13.89
N GLY A 308 11.07 -13.91 14.41
CA GLY A 308 10.18 -12.88 14.93
C GLY A 308 8.73 -13.14 14.59
N TYR A 309 7.89 -12.11 14.70
CA TYR A 309 6.48 -12.21 14.33
C TYR A 309 6.30 -11.98 12.84
N LEU A 310 5.62 -12.89 12.15
CA LEU A 310 5.19 -12.70 10.77
C LEU A 310 3.67 -12.49 10.77
N GLN A 311 3.19 -11.37 10.27
CA GLN A 311 1.77 -11.08 10.17
C GLN A 311 1.30 -11.11 8.71
N THR A 312 0.28 -11.91 8.41
CA THR A 312 -0.29 -12.03 7.05
C THR A 312 -1.81 -12.08 7.06
N ASP A 313 -2.41 -12.00 5.86
CA ASP A 313 -3.85 -12.01 5.57
C ASP A 313 -4.56 -13.37 5.81
N GLY A 314 -3.81 -14.41 6.18
CA GLY A 314 -4.34 -15.76 6.34
C GLY A 314 -4.40 -16.56 5.03
N TYR A 315 -3.72 -16.13 3.96
CA TYR A 315 -3.56 -16.94 2.75
C TYR A 315 -2.94 -18.32 3.06
N ALA A 316 -3.53 -19.37 2.48
CA ALA A 316 -3.11 -20.76 2.70
C ALA A 316 -1.65 -21.03 2.31
N GLY A 317 -1.05 -20.23 1.42
CA GLY A 317 0.38 -20.34 1.08
C GLY A 317 1.32 -20.06 2.25
N TYR A 318 0.82 -19.43 3.33
CA TYR A 318 1.55 -19.19 4.58
C TYR A 318 1.42 -20.32 5.60
N SER A 319 0.56 -21.32 5.36
CA SER A 319 0.26 -22.39 6.34
C SER A 319 1.50 -23.15 6.82
N GLY A 320 2.49 -23.40 5.94
CA GLY A 320 3.75 -24.06 6.31
C GLY A 320 4.75 -23.15 7.02
N ILE A 321 4.60 -21.82 6.95
CA ILE A 321 5.59 -20.88 7.47
C ILE A 321 5.52 -20.76 8.98
N GLY A 322 4.34 -20.87 9.58
CA GLY A 322 4.18 -20.91 11.03
C GLY A 322 4.86 -22.11 11.71
N GLN A 323 5.32 -23.10 10.93
CA GLN A 323 6.08 -24.26 11.43
C GLN A 323 7.61 -24.03 11.37
N SER A 324 8.05 -22.91 10.79
CA SER A 324 9.48 -22.60 10.68
C SER A 324 10.07 -22.19 12.05
N PRO A 325 11.20 -22.78 12.48
CA PRO A 325 11.79 -22.47 13.78
C PRO A 325 12.07 -20.98 13.96
N GLY A 326 11.46 -20.37 14.99
CA GLY A 326 11.66 -18.96 15.33
C GLY A 326 10.71 -17.97 14.66
N ILE A 327 9.75 -18.42 13.84
CA ILE A 327 8.70 -17.56 13.28
C ILE A 327 7.39 -17.77 14.05
N VAL A 328 6.83 -16.67 14.56
CA VAL A 328 5.52 -16.65 15.21
C VAL A 328 4.51 -16.08 14.21
N HIS A 329 3.66 -16.92 13.63
CA HIS A 329 2.64 -16.47 12.67
C HIS A 329 1.48 -15.77 13.39
N VAL A 330 1.17 -14.55 12.96
CA VAL A 330 0.08 -13.70 13.43
C VAL A 330 -0.93 -13.51 12.30
N GLY A 331 -2.21 -13.65 12.62
CA GLY A 331 -3.31 -13.53 11.66
C GLY A 331 -3.85 -12.09 11.58
N CYS A 332 -4.84 -11.90 10.71
CA CYS A 332 -5.45 -10.60 10.45
C CYS A 332 -6.95 -10.61 10.78
N PHE A 333 -7.36 -9.79 11.75
CA PHE A 333 -8.77 -9.61 12.10
C PHE A 333 -9.60 -8.94 11.00
N ALA A 334 -8.97 -8.19 10.08
CA ALA A 334 -9.70 -7.60 8.95
C ALA A 334 -10.33 -8.68 8.06
N HIS A 335 -9.61 -9.79 7.81
CA HIS A 335 -10.11 -10.92 7.02
C HIS A 335 -11.21 -11.69 7.74
N ILE A 336 -11.06 -11.88 9.06
CA ILE A 336 -12.13 -12.44 9.90
C ILE A 336 -13.39 -11.56 9.81
N ARG A 337 -13.24 -10.25 10.04
CA ARG A 337 -14.32 -9.26 9.96
C ARG A 337 -15.00 -9.30 8.59
N ARG A 338 -14.24 -9.36 7.50
CA ARG A 338 -14.75 -9.40 6.13
C ARG A 338 -15.66 -10.60 5.89
N LYS A 339 -15.29 -11.81 6.33
CA LYS A 339 -16.13 -13.00 6.20
C LYS A 339 -17.46 -12.85 6.94
N PHE A 340 -17.46 -12.23 8.12
CA PHE A 340 -18.70 -11.91 8.83
C PHE A 340 -19.52 -10.82 8.15
N PHE A 341 -18.88 -9.83 7.53
CA PHE A 341 -19.57 -8.81 6.77
C PHE A 341 -20.26 -9.39 5.52
N GLU A 342 -19.58 -10.25 4.75
CA GLU A 342 -20.17 -10.97 3.61
C GLU A 342 -21.42 -11.78 4.04
N ALA A 343 -21.34 -12.45 5.19
CA ALA A 343 -22.47 -13.17 5.78
C ALA A 343 -23.60 -12.23 6.22
N PHE A 344 -23.26 -11.09 6.83
CA PHE A 344 -24.23 -10.07 7.25
C PHE A 344 -24.98 -9.46 6.06
N GLU A 345 -24.28 -9.16 4.97
CA GLU A 345 -24.92 -8.66 3.76
C GLU A 345 -25.84 -9.69 3.11
N SER A 346 -25.37 -10.94 3.03
CA SER A 346 -26.16 -12.06 2.48
C SER A 346 -27.45 -12.32 3.27
N ALA A 347 -27.45 -12.02 4.57
CA ALA A 347 -28.60 -12.15 5.47
C ALA A 347 -29.50 -10.89 5.51
N GLY A 348 -29.34 -9.95 4.57
CA GLY A 348 -30.15 -8.72 4.52
C GLY A 348 -29.82 -7.73 5.64
N LYS A 349 -28.56 -7.69 6.11
CA LYS A 349 -28.07 -6.77 7.15
C LYS A 349 -28.77 -6.93 8.51
N THR A 350 -29.14 -8.16 8.83
CA THR A 350 -29.73 -8.51 10.13
C THR A 350 -29.13 -9.81 10.65
N GLY A 351 -29.35 -10.11 11.93
CA GLY A 351 -29.00 -11.40 12.53
C GLY A 351 -27.61 -11.49 13.14
N GLU A 352 -27.16 -12.73 13.35
CA GLU A 352 -26.01 -13.06 14.20
C GLU A 352 -24.69 -12.47 13.71
N ALA A 353 -24.48 -12.41 12.39
CA ALA A 353 -23.26 -11.84 11.82
C ALA A 353 -23.03 -10.38 12.25
N GLY A 354 -24.10 -9.60 12.42
CA GLY A 354 -24.01 -8.22 12.90
C GLY A 354 -23.51 -8.10 14.35
N GLN A 355 -23.86 -9.08 15.21
CA GLN A 355 -23.36 -9.12 16.59
C GLN A 355 -21.85 -9.30 16.63
N MET A 356 -21.30 -10.19 15.79
CA MET A 356 -19.85 -10.38 15.68
C MET A 356 -19.14 -9.12 15.17
N LEU A 357 -19.73 -8.41 14.20
CA LEU A 357 -19.16 -7.15 13.71
C LEU A 357 -19.07 -6.08 14.82
N GLU A 358 -20.09 -5.97 15.68
CA GLU A 358 -20.03 -5.06 16.84
C GLU A 358 -18.97 -5.49 17.87
N LEU A 359 -18.81 -6.79 18.14
CA LEU A 359 -17.72 -7.28 19.00
C LEU A 359 -16.33 -6.94 18.46
N ILE A 360 -16.12 -7.11 17.14
CA ILE A 360 -14.86 -6.74 16.49
C ILE A 360 -14.65 -5.22 16.56
N LYS A 361 -15.71 -4.42 16.36
CA LYS A 361 -15.64 -2.96 16.46
C LYS A 361 -15.22 -2.50 17.86
N GLU A 362 -15.71 -3.14 18.92
CA GLU A 362 -15.26 -2.88 20.29
C GLU A 362 -13.74 -3.13 20.46
N LEU A 363 -13.23 -4.25 19.92
CA LEU A 363 -11.80 -4.57 19.92
C LEU A 363 -10.96 -3.47 19.24
N TYR A 364 -11.41 -3.02 18.06
CA TYR A 364 -10.74 -1.95 17.32
C TYR A 364 -10.83 -0.59 18.02
N ALA A 365 -11.89 -0.34 18.80
CA ALA A 365 -12.01 0.88 19.60
C ALA A 365 -10.95 0.92 20.72
N VAL A 366 -10.73 -0.21 21.40
CA VAL A 366 -9.66 -0.35 22.40
C VAL A 366 -8.29 -0.11 21.77
N GLU A 367 -8.00 -0.80 20.66
CA GLU A 367 -6.72 -0.64 19.95
C GLU A 367 -6.48 0.82 19.55
N ARG A 368 -7.48 1.47 18.93
CA ARG A 368 -7.37 2.86 18.47
C ARG A 368 -7.07 3.82 19.62
N ARG A 369 -7.74 3.65 20.76
CA ARG A 369 -7.52 4.49 21.96
C ARG A 369 -6.10 4.32 22.49
N LEU A 370 -5.60 3.09 22.60
CA LEU A 370 -4.26 2.82 23.11
C LEU A 370 -3.18 3.31 22.14
N ARG A 371 -3.38 3.13 20.83
CA ARG A 371 -2.45 3.58 19.80
C ARG A 371 -2.33 5.10 19.77
N ASP A 372 -3.45 5.82 19.88
CA ASP A 372 -3.42 7.29 19.97
C ASP A 372 -2.60 7.79 21.17
N ARG A 373 -2.65 7.07 22.30
CA ARG A 373 -1.82 7.38 23.47
C ARG A 373 -0.33 7.09 23.21
N LEU A 374 0.00 5.98 22.55
CA LEU A 374 1.36 5.62 22.14
C LEU A 374 1.93 6.66 21.16
N ASP A 375 1.19 6.98 20.09
CA ASP A 375 1.62 7.90 19.04
C ASP A 375 1.81 9.34 19.58
N ARG A 376 1.05 9.72 20.62
CA ARG A 376 1.21 11.01 21.33
C ARG A 376 2.28 10.99 22.43
N GLY A 377 3.05 9.90 22.56
CA GLY A 377 4.11 9.75 23.56
C GLY A 377 3.60 9.70 25.00
N ARG A 378 2.31 9.41 25.21
CA ARG A 378 1.72 9.22 26.55
C ARG A 378 1.97 7.83 27.11
N LEU A 379 2.46 6.91 26.29
CA LEU A 379 2.85 5.54 26.62
C LEU A 379 4.15 5.19 25.90
N ASP A 380 4.98 4.42 26.58
CA ASP A 380 6.05 3.64 25.94
C ASP A 380 5.52 2.28 25.43
N ASP A 381 6.35 1.56 24.68
CA ASP A 381 5.99 0.30 24.02
C ASP A 381 5.63 -0.82 25.01
N ASP A 382 6.32 -0.87 26.15
CA ASP A 382 6.12 -1.90 27.17
C ASP A 382 4.80 -1.67 27.90
N SER A 383 4.56 -0.42 28.32
CA SER A 383 3.31 0.04 28.92
C SER A 383 2.12 -0.13 27.96
N PHE A 384 2.31 0.16 26.67
CA PHE A 384 1.30 -0.06 25.64
C PHE A 384 0.97 -1.55 25.51
N THR A 385 1.99 -2.42 25.42
CA THR A 385 1.78 -3.86 25.26
C THR A 385 1.09 -4.46 26.48
N ALA A 386 1.52 -4.09 27.70
CA ALA A 386 0.92 -4.55 28.94
C ALA A 386 -0.55 -4.13 29.08
N MET A 387 -0.88 -2.85 28.85
CA MET A 387 -2.27 -2.40 28.90
C MET A 387 -3.11 -2.99 27.79
N ARG A 388 -2.56 -3.15 26.58
CA ARG A 388 -3.29 -3.80 25.48
C ARG A 388 -3.66 -5.23 25.83
N ALA A 389 -2.75 -5.99 26.44
CA ALA A 389 -3.05 -7.34 26.90
C ALA A 389 -4.21 -7.37 27.92
N VAL A 390 -4.27 -6.40 28.85
CA VAL A 390 -5.33 -6.31 29.86
C VAL A 390 -6.66 -5.83 29.27
N GLU A 391 -6.64 -4.76 28.46
CA GLU A 391 -7.85 -4.10 27.98
C GLU A 391 -8.48 -4.81 26.76
N ALA A 392 -7.68 -5.46 25.91
CA ALA A 392 -8.18 -6.21 24.76
C ALA A 392 -8.63 -7.63 25.12
N ALA A 393 -8.10 -8.23 26.19
CA ALA A 393 -8.43 -9.60 26.61
C ALA A 393 -9.94 -9.81 26.83
N PRO A 394 -10.70 -8.92 27.50
CA PRO A 394 -12.15 -9.08 27.65
C PRO A 394 -12.89 -9.11 26.31
N ALA A 395 -12.51 -8.26 25.36
CA ALA A 395 -13.10 -8.23 24.02
C ALA A 395 -12.78 -9.52 23.25
N LEU A 396 -11.52 -9.97 23.28
CA LEU A 396 -11.11 -11.24 22.68
C LEU A 396 -11.83 -12.44 23.30
N ALA A 397 -12.00 -12.48 24.62
CA ALA A 397 -12.71 -13.54 25.31
C ALA A 397 -14.20 -13.60 24.89
N ARG A 398 -14.86 -12.43 24.76
CA ARG A 398 -16.24 -12.34 24.26
C ARG A 398 -16.37 -12.82 22.82
N ILE A 399 -15.45 -12.44 21.94
CA ILE A 399 -15.42 -12.92 20.55
C ILE A 399 -15.26 -14.43 20.53
N ARG A 400 -14.32 -14.98 21.31
CA ARG A 400 -14.06 -16.41 21.36
C ARG A 400 -15.26 -17.21 21.86
N ALA A 401 -15.85 -16.79 22.98
CA ALA A 401 -17.03 -17.43 23.55
C ALA A 401 -18.21 -17.39 22.57
N TRP A 402 -18.37 -16.29 21.83
CA TRP A 402 -19.41 -16.17 20.82
C TRP A 402 -19.22 -17.17 19.67
N LEU A 403 -17.98 -17.36 19.20
CA LEU A 403 -17.62 -18.33 18.16
C LEU A 403 -17.87 -19.76 18.63
N ASP A 404 -17.38 -20.11 19.82
CA ASP A 404 -17.51 -21.47 20.36
C ASP A 404 -18.98 -21.84 20.61
N ALA A 405 -19.81 -20.92 21.12
CA ALA A 405 -21.24 -21.17 21.37
C ALA A 405 -22.05 -21.45 20.09
N ARG A 406 -21.58 -20.97 18.94
CA ARG A 406 -22.27 -21.13 17.64
C ARG A 406 -21.62 -22.19 16.76
N ASN A 407 -20.45 -22.68 17.17
CA ASN A 407 -19.80 -23.79 16.51
C ASN A 407 -20.67 -25.05 16.62
N GLY A 408 -21.09 -25.59 15.48
CA GLY A 408 -22.01 -26.75 15.41
C GLY A 408 -23.51 -26.42 15.47
N SER A 409 -23.89 -25.21 15.90
CA SER A 409 -25.29 -24.75 15.92
C SER A 409 -25.72 -24.15 14.57
N VAL A 410 -24.76 -23.65 13.78
CA VAL A 410 -25.00 -23.06 12.46
C VAL A 410 -24.68 -24.08 11.36
N VAL A 411 -25.44 -24.02 10.25
CA VAL A 411 -25.17 -24.83 9.06
C VAL A 411 -23.75 -24.53 8.54
N PRO A 412 -22.82 -25.50 8.50
CA PRO A 412 -21.42 -25.23 8.16
C PRO A 412 -21.22 -24.63 6.76
N GLN A 413 -22.12 -24.92 5.83
CA GLN A 413 -22.05 -24.45 4.44
C GLN A 413 -22.65 -23.06 4.22
N SER A 414 -23.39 -22.51 5.19
CA SER A 414 -23.90 -21.15 5.09
C SER A 414 -22.75 -20.15 5.16
N ASN A 415 -22.99 -18.92 4.71
CA ASN A 415 -21.96 -17.87 4.77
C ASN A 415 -21.52 -17.60 6.21
N LEU A 416 -22.46 -17.64 7.16
CA LEU A 416 -22.15 -17.54 8.59
C LEU A 416 -21.34 -18.74 9.11
N GLY A 417 -21.70 -19.97 8.74
CA GLY A 417 -20.97 -21.17 9.13
C GLY A 417 -19.52 -21.19 8.63
N LYS A 418 -19.31 -20.74 7.38
CA LYS A 418 -17.98 -20.55 6.78
C LYS A 418 -17.19 -19.47 7.51
N ALA A 419 -17.81 -18.35 7.87
CA ALA A 419 -17.16 -17.26 8.61
C ALA A 419 -16.71 -17.72 10.01
N ILE A 420 -17.56 -18.44 10.74
CA ILE A 420 -17.22 -19.02 12.05
C ILE A 420 -16.05 -20.01 11.92
N SER A 421 -16.13 -20.93 10.95
CA SER A 421 -15.09 -21.93 10.72
C SER A 421 -13.74 -21.29 10.41
N TYR A 422 -13.74 -20.29 9.52
CA TYR A 422 -12.54 -19.52 9.19
C TYR A 422 -11.97 -18.78 10.41
N ALA A 423 -12.83 -18.10 11.18
CA ALA A 423 -12.41 -17.37 12.37
C ALA A 423 -11.79 -18.28 13.43
N LEU A 424 -12.35 -19.47 13.66
CA LEU A 424 -11.81 -20.45 14.60
C LEU A 424 -10.45 -21.01 14.17
N ILE A 425 -10.25 -21.24 12.86
CA ILE A 425 -8.95 -21.66 12.30
C ILE A 425 -7.90 -20.56 12.47
N GLU A 426 -8.27 -19.30 12.20
CA GLU A 426 -7.34 -18.16 12.30
C GLU A 426 -7.13 -17.69 13.75
N TRP A 427 -8.02 -18.02 14.68
CA TRP A 427 -8.03 -17.51 16.05
C TRP A 427 -6.68 -17.64 16.79
N PRO A 428 -6.00 -18.80 16.79
CA PRO A 428 -4.73 -18.95 17.51
C PRO A 428 -3.62 -18.04 16.97
N LYS A 429 -3.74 -17.59 15.71
CA LYS A 429 -2.83 -16.67 15.05
C LYS A 429 -3.29 -15.22 15.22
N ALA A 430 -4.56 -14.93 14.99
CA ALA A 430 -5.10 -13.57 15.03
C ALA A 430 -5.03 -12.97 16.45
N SER A 431 -5.34 -13.76 17.49
CA SER A 431 -5.29 -13.31 18.88
C SER A 431 -3.89 -12.88 19.37
N ARG A 432 -2.81 -13.35 18.71
CA ARG A 432 -1.41 -12.98 19.02
C ARG A 432 -1.04 -11.55 18.67
N TYR A 433 -1.91 -10.80 17.99
CA TYR A 433 -1.60 -9.40 17.67
C TYR A 433 -1.30 -8.55 18.91
N ILE A 434 -1.78 -8.97 20.09
CA ILE A 434 -1.54 -8.31 21.36
C ILE A 434 -0.11 -8.53 21.92
N ASP A 435 0.65 -9.47 21.36
CA ASP A 435 1.93 -9.93 21.92
C ASP A 435 3.08 -8.93 21.75
N HIS A 436 2.99 -8.01 20.79
CA HIS A 436 4.08 -7.08 20.48
C HIS A 436 3.58 -5.70 20.00
N ALA A 437 4.16 -4.60 20.51
CA ALA A 437 3.68 -3.22 20.25
C ALA A 437 3.52 -2.87 18.75
N LEU A 438 4.45 -3.34 17.92
CA LEU A 438 4.44 -3.10 16.47
C LEU A 438 3.34 -3.86 15.69
N LEU A 439 2.79 -4.95 16.24
CA LEU A 439 1.67 -5.67 15.63
C LEU A 439 0.39 -4.82 15.67
N ARG A 440 -0.48 -5.04 14.69
CA ARG A 440 -1.82 -4.44 14.60
C ARG A 440 -2.88 -5.54 14.50
N PRO A 441 -4.16 -5.27 14.77
CA PRO A 441 -5.23 -6.22 14.49
C PRO A 441 -5.31 -6.61 12.99
N ASP A 442 -4.76 -5.78 12.10
CA ASP A 442 -4.87 -5.92 10.65
C ASP A 442 -3.53 -5.74 9.91
N THR A 443 -3.54 -6.08 8.62
CA THR A 443 -2.43 -5.96 7.67
C THR A 443 -2.48 -4.68 6.84
N ASN A 444 -3.32 -3.71 7.20
CA ASN A 444 -3.55 -2.49 6.40
C ASN A 444 -2.25 -1.71 6.13
N LEU A 445 -1.25 -1.83 7.01
CA LEU A 445 0.06 -1.20 6.80
C LEU A 445 0.72 -1.69 5.51
N VAL A 446 0.80 -2.99 5.25
CA VAL A 446 1.44 -3.51 4.02
C VAL A 446 0.56 -3.24 2.79
N GLU A 447 -0.75 -3.41 2.91
CA GLU A 447 -1.73 -3.15 1.84
C GLU A 447 -1.70 -1.68 1.39
N SER A 448 -1.58 -0.74 2.33
CA SER A 448 -1.47 0.69 2.02
C SER A 448 -0.25 1.00 1.15
N GLN A 449 0.82 0.21 1.27
CA GLN A 449 2.03 0.36 0.46
C GLN A 449 1.90 -0.31 -0.90
N ILE A 450 1.10 -1.37 -1.02
CA ILE A 450 0.75 -1.98 -2.30
C ILE A 450 -0.11 -1.03 -3.14
N ARG A 451 -0.91 -0.17 -2.52
CA ARG A 451 -1.88 0.69 -3.23
C ARG A 451 -1.25 1.59 -4.31
N PRO A 452 -0.15 2.35 -4.08
CA PRO A 452 0.52 3.10 -5.15
C PRO A 452 0.92 2.24 -6.34
N PHE A 453 1.40 1.01 -6.10
CA PHE A 453 1.71 0.06 -7.16
C PHE A 453 0.47 -0.34 -7.96
N VAL A 454 -0.65 -0.63 -7.29
CA VAL A 454 -1.92 -1.01 -7.94
C VAL A 454 -2.48 0.14 -8.76
N VAL A 455 -2.48 1.36 -8.23
CA VAL A 455 -2.91 2.57 -8.96
C VAL A 455 -2.02 2.78 -10.18
N GLY A 456 -0.70 2.68 -10.03
CA GLY A 456 0.23 2.76 -11.16
C GLY A 456 -0.04 1.67 -12.20
N ARG A 457 -0.27 0.42 -11.76
CA ARG A 457 -0.56 -0.74 -12.61
C ARG A 457 -1.78 -0.51 -13.48
N ASN A 458 -2.81 0.19 -13.02
CA ASN A 458 -3.96 0.54 -13.86
C ASN A 458 -3.56 1.46 -15.03
N GLY A 459 -2.44 2.20 -14.93
CA GLY A 459 -1.91 3.04 -15.99
C GLY A 459 -1.00 2.34 -17.02
N TRP A 460 -0.32 1.24 -16.65
CA TRP A 460 0.60 0.51 -17.55
C TRP A 460 0.23 -0.95 -17.84
N ILE A 461 -0.72 -1.53 -17.09
CA ILE A 461 -1.34 -2.86 -17.23
C ILE A 461 -0.39 -4.06 -17.02
N PHE A 462 0.77 -4.07 -17.70
CA PHE A 462 1.76 -5.15 -17.64
C PHE A 462 3.21 -4.63 -17.63
N MET A 463 4.15 -5.49 -17.22
CA MET A 463 5.58 -5.24 -17.35
C MET A 463 6.15 -6.07 -18.51
N ASP A 464 6.95 -5.46 -19.37
CA ASP A 464 7.44 -6.11 -20.60
C ASP A 464 8.51 -7.20 -20.35
N SER A 465 9.22 -7.16 -19.23
CA SER A 465 10.29 -8.12 -18.93
C SER A 465 10.53 -8.35 -17.43
N PRO A 466 11.12 -9.49 -17.04
CA PRO A 466 11.54 -9.76 -15.65
C PRO A 466 12.53 -8.74 -15.08
N SER A 467 13.44 -8.21 -15.91
CA SER A 467 14.39 -7.18 -15.49
C SER A 467 13.68 -5.86 -15.20
N GLY A 468 12.73 -5.47 -16.05
CA GLY A 468 11.87 -4.30 -15.80
C GLY A 468 11.02 -4.46 -14.53
N ALA A 469 10.52 -5.67 -14.25
CA ALA A 469 9.77 -5.96 -13.04
C ALA A 469 10.64 -5.88 -11.77
N THR A 470 11.86 -6.42 -11.84
CA THR A 470 12.85 -6.34 -10.76
C THR A 470 13.28 -4.89 -10.51
N ALA A 471 13.51 -4.10 -11.57
CA ALA A 471 13.81 -2.68 -11.45
C ALA A 471 12.66 -1.90 -10.80
N SER A 472 11.41 -2.20 -11.19
CA SER A 472 10.22 -1.59 -10.61
C SER A 472 10.13 -1.91 -9.12
N ALA A 473 10.33 -3.18 -8.73
CA ALA A 473 10.35 -3.60 -7.33
C ALA A 473 11.39 -2.82 -6.51
N ALA A 474 12.60 -2.63 -7.05
CA ALA A 474 13.64 -1.84 -6.38
C ALA A 474 13.21 -0.39 -6.13
N PHE A 475 12.65 0.30 -7.13
CA PHE A 475 12.24 1.70 -6.98
C PHE A 475 11.02 1.87 -6.08
N TYR A 476 10.00 1.00 -6.18
CA TYR A 476 8.89 1.02 -5.23
C TYR A 476 9.38 0.79 -3.79
N SER A 477 10.31 -0.15 -3.58
CA SER A 477 10.90 -0.36 -2.24
C SER A 477 11.54 0.90 -1.70
N LEU A 478 12.41 1.52 -2.51
CA LEU A 478 13.18 2.69 -2.10
C LEU A 478 12.29 3.91 -1.84
N LEU A 479 11.34 4.19 -2.75
CA LEU A 479 10.46 5.34 -2.66
C LEU A 479 9.40 5.21 -1.56
N GLN A 480 8.73 4.05 -1.44
CA GLN A 480 7.76 3.83 -0.37
C GLN A 480 8.45 3.94 1.01
N THR A 481 9.65 3.38 1.14
CA THR A 481 10.42 3.52 2.38
C THR A 481 10.83 4.96 2.63
N ALA A 482 11.31 5.70 1.62
CA ALA A 482 11.69 7.10 1.77
C ALA A 482 10.52 7.99 2.20
N GLN A 483 9.35 7.83 1.57
CA GLN A 483 8.14 8.58 1.91
C GLN A 483 7.66 8.29 3.33
N LEU A 484 7.66 7.02 3.75
CA LEU A 484 7.30 6.64 5.12
C LEU A 484 8.26 7.20 6.18
N ASN A 485 9.49 7.50 5.81
CA ASN A 485 10.49 8.14 6.68
C ASN A 485 10.56 9.67 6.51
N GLY A 486 9.58 10.26 5.81
CA GLY A 486 9.42 11.72 5.71
C GLY A 486 10.28 12.40 4.64
N HIS A 487 10.90 11.63 3.75
CA HIS A 487 11.67 12.20 2.65
C HIS A 487 10.76 12.64 1.49
N GLU A 488 11.08 13.79 0.90
CA GLU A 488 10.55 14.16 -0.41
C GLU A 488 11.24 13.28 -1.48
N ALA A 489 10.44 12.63 -2.32
CA ALA A 489 10.87 11.57 -3.23
C ALA A 489 11.95 12.03 -4.20
N VAL A 490 11.78 13.19 -4.84
CA VAL A 490 12.72 13.68 -5.85
C VAL A 490 14.03 14.10 -5.20
N LYS A 491 13.98 14.93 -4.14
CA LYS A 491 15.17 15.40 -3.42
C LYS A 491 16.00 14.23 -2.91
N TYR A 492 15.35 13.22 -2.31
CA TYR A 492 16.02 12.02 -1.83
C TYR A 492 16.72 11.24 -2.96
N LEU A 493 16.02 10.99 -4.08
CA LEU A 493 16.62 10.28 -5.21
C LEU A 493 17.80 11.06 -5.82
N ILE A 494 17.72 12.39 -5.92
CA ILE A 494 18.84 13.22 -6.39
C ILE A 494 20.06 12.99 -5.51
N TYR A 495 19.89 13.16 -4.19
CA TYR A 495 20.98 13.01 -3.23
C TYR A 495 21.59 11.61 -3.29
N VAL A 496 20.76 10.57 -3.26
CA VAL A 496 21.23 9.17 -3.35
C VAL A 496 21.96 8.93 -4.67
N PHE A 497 21.48 9.45 -5.80
CA PHE A 497 22.12 9.22 -7.09
C PHE A 497 23.45 9.94 -7.22
N ASP A 498 23.56 11.15 -6.68
CA ASP A 498 24.81 11.91 -6.63
C ASP A 498 25.84 11.19 -5.76
N GLN A 499 25.44 10.71 -4.58
CA GLN A 499 26.31 9.97 -3.67
C GLN A 499 26.75 8.60 -4.24
N LEU A 500 25.87 7.90 -4.96
CA LEU A 500 26.18 6.61 -5.56
C LEU A 500 26.97 6.70 -6.88
N ALA A 501 27.09 7.87 -7.49
CA ALA A 501 27.69 8.03 -8.80
C ALA A 501 29.16 7.59 -8.84
N ASP A 502 29.92 7.93 -7.80
CA ASP A 502 31.36 7.61 -7.69
C ASP A 502 31.66 6.46 -6.71
N ARG A 503 30.65 5.98 -5.97
CA ARG A 503 30.82 4.85 -5.05
C ARG A 503 30.92 3.51 -5.79
N ALA A 504 31.80 2.63 -5.30
CA ALA A 504 31.85 1.24 -5.72
C ALA A 504 30.55 0.50 -5.34
N LEU A 505 30.23 -0.60 -6.02
CA LEU A 505 28.99 -1.36 -5.75
C LEU A 505 29.00 -2.09 -4.40
N ASP A 506 30.20 -2.44 -3.92
CA ASP A 506 30.46 -3.11 -2.64
C ASP A 506 30.72 -2.13 -1.50
N ALA A 507 30.68 -0.82 -1.77
CA ALA A 507 30.83 0.20 -0.75
C ALA A 507 29.68 0.13 0.27
N ASN A 508 29.96 0.53 1.51
CA ASN A 508 28.90 0.73 2.50
C ASN A 508 27.96 1.85 2.03
N VAL A 509 26.66 1.58 2.09
CA VAL A 509 25.58 2.49 1.68
C VAL A 509 24.57 2.74 2.81
N ASP A 510 24.88 2.33 4.04
CA ASP A 510 23.97 2.47 5.18
C ASP A 510 23.66 3.95 5.47
N ASP A 511 24.61 4.86 5.20
CA ASP A 511 24.42 6.31 5.31
C ASP A 511 23.40 6.90 4.33
N LEU A 512 23.03 6.13 3.29
CA LEU A 512 22.06 6.52 2.27
C LEU A 512 20.70 5.84 2.47
N LEU A 513 20.52 4.98 3.48
CA LEU A 513 19.26 4.29 3.72
C LEU A 513 18.18 5.27 4.20
N PRO A 514 16.93 5.21 3.70
CA PRO A 514 15.92 6.22 4.01
C PRO A 514 15.48 6.25 5.48
N TYR A 515 15.72 5.20 6.25
CA TYR A 515 15.44 5.16 7.68
C TYR A 515 16.67 5.46 8.54
N LEU A 516 17.85 5.73 7.96
CA LEU A 516 19.04 6.17 8.70
C LEU A 516 19.41 7.61 8.37
N LEU A 517 19.24 8.02 7.12
CA LEU A 517 19.39 9.40 6.65
C LEU A 517 18.25 10.28 7.17
N LYS A 518 18.51 11.53 7.58
CA LYS A 518 17.43 12.47 7.92
C LYS A 518 17.11 13.36 6.72
N PRO A 519 15.84 13.75 6.50
CA PRO A 519 15.47 14.66 5.42
C PRO A 519 16.16 16.04 5.48
N SER A 520 16.71 16.43 6.63
CA SER A 520 17.46 17.69 6.82
C SER A 520 18.92 17.62 6.41
N ASP A 521 19.45 16.43 6.10
CA ASP A 521 20.89 16.23 5.92
C ASP A 521 21.37 16.56 4.49
N TYR A 522 20.46 16.98 3.58
CA TYR A 522 20.76 17.28 2.18
C TYR A 522 19.85 18.34 1.55
#